data_AF-A0A7J7KSH8-F1
#
_entry.id   AF-A0A7J7KSH8-F1
#
_cell.length_a   1.000
_cell.length_b   1.000
_cell.length_c   1.000
_cell.angle_alpha   90.00
_cell.angle_beta   90.00
_cell.angle_gamma   90.00
#
_symmetry.space_group_name_H-M   'P 1'
#
loop_
_entity.id
_entity.type
_entity.pdbx_description
1 polymer ?
#
loop_
_entity_poly.entity_id
_entity_poly.type
_entity_poly.pdbx_seq_one_letter_code
_entity_poly.pdbx_strand_id
1 'polypeptide(L)'
;MPLAIVTGYPSSGKSCRTEKLLSYFTTKYPGKKCVVVNDEQFTGFEREYTYSSSHNEKNLRAYLKSQVQKHLNKDTLVIVDSLNYIKGYRYELYCVTKSAQTPHCVIWCDIAKEKALELNLSKENGQYSEKLMNELMMRYEEPNGQSRWDSPLFTVQIDGELDLEDIDCALFKSKAPPPNLSTVAQPLQATDFMYELDKVTNETVKFIVSTQKDRVIGDKIKVPNAGELQLVRHYSLAELNKIRRQFITYTKMNPIRDSAKLATVFLQYLEKSL
;
A
#
# COMPACT_ATOMS: atom_id res chain seq x y z
N MET A 1 -6.35 5.45 -9.13
CA MET A 1 -5.69 6.67 -9.58
C MET A 1 -4.85 7.22 -8.44
N PRO A 2 -3.79 7.95 -8.78
CA PRO A 2 -2.62 8.02 -7.92
C PRO A 2 -2.62 9.26 -7.02
N LEU A 3 -1.68 9.33 -6.08
CA LEU A 3 -1.48 10.45 -5.15
C LEU A 3 -0.20 11.22 -5.48
N ALA A 4 -0.28 12.53 -5.69
CA ALA A 4 0.88 13.41 -5.78
C ALA A 4 1.03 14.20 -4.47
N ILE A 5 2.18 14.11 -3.81
CA ILE A 5 2.47 14.84 -2.58
C ILE A 5 3.47 15.96 -2.91
N VAL A 6 3.05 17.22 -2.78
CA VAL A 6 3.94 18.37 -3.00
C VAL A 6 4.53 18.82 -1.67
N THR A 7 5.84 19.00 -1.58
CA THR A 7 6.53 19.44 -0.35
C THR A 7 7.61 20.47 -0.66
N GLY A 8 7.94 21.28 0.35
CA GLY A 8 8.96 22.32 0.26
C GLY A 8 8.70 23.40 1.31
N TYR A 9 9.67 24.29 1.49
CA TYR A 9 9.55 25.41 2.42
C TYR A 9 8.31 26.27 2.16
N PRO A 10 7.83 27.03 3.16
CA PRO A 10 6.88 28.11 2.91
C PRO A 10 7.38 28.98 1.75
N SER A 11 6.48 29.38 0.86
CA SER A 11 6.79 30.21 -0.32
C SER A 11 7.73 29.59 -1.38
N SER A 12 7.97 28.27 -1.37
CA SER A 12 8.79 27.60 -2.40
C SER A 12 8.13 27.36 -3.77
N GLY A 13 6.93 27.90 -4.01
CA GLY A 13 6.22 27.74 -5.28
C GLY A 13 5.35 26.47 -5.41
N LYS A 14 5.09 25.75 -4.31
CA LYS A 14 4.26 24.52 -4.30
C LYS A 14 2.92 24.67 -5.05
N SER A 15 2.15 25.70 -4.73
CA SER A 15 0.84 25.92 -5.36
C SER A 15 0.93 26.17 -6.86
N CYS A 16 1.95 26.90 -7.32
CA CYS A 16 2.21 27.06 -8.76
C CYS A 16 2.52 25.71 -9.44
N ARG A 17 3.29 24.83 -8.78
CA ARG A 17 3.56 23.47 -9.30
C ARG A 17 2.29 22.61 -9.31
N THR A 18 1.46 22.73 -8.28
CA THR A 18 0.15 22.06 -8.21
C THR A 18 -0.77 22.50 -9.34
N GLU A 19 -0.85 23.80 -9.65
CA GLU A 19 -1.65 24.32 -10.76
C GLU A 19 -1.17 23.81 -12.12
N LYS A 20 0.16 23.77 -12.33
CA LYS A 20 0.75 23.18 -13.55
C LYS A 20 0.38 21.70 -13.69
N LEU A 21 0.49 20.92 -12.62
CA LEU A 21 0.10 19.50 -12.61
C LEU A 21 -1.39 19.33 -12.89
N LEU A 22 -2.24 20.10 -12.23
CA LEU A 22 -3.69 20.07 -12.42
C LEU A 22 -4.05 20.36 -13.88
N SER A 23 -3.47 21.41 -14.47
CA SER A 23 -3.70 21.79 -15.86
C SER A 23 -3.28 20.70 -16.84
N TYR A 24 -2.09 20.13 -16.64
CA TYR A 24 -1.57 19.04 -17.46
C TYR A 24 -2.45 17.79 -17.42
N PHE A 25 -2.80 17.32 -16.21
CA PHE A 25 -3.58 16.08 -16.07
C PHE A 25 -5.04 16.23 -16.49
N THR A 26 -5.64 17.40 -16.26
CA THR A 26 -7.01 17.69 -16.73
C THR A 26 -7.07 17.72 -18.25
N THR A 27 -6.04 18.26 -18.91
CA THR A 27 -5.94 18.31 -20.37
C THR A 27 -5.67 16.92 -20.97
N LYS A 28 -4.70 16.19 -20.41
CA LYS A 28 -4.29 14.87 -20.91
C LYS A 28 -5.35 13.79 -20.67
N TYR A 29 -6.13 13.93 -19.59
CA TYR A 29 -7.13 12.94 -19.19
C TYR A 29 -8.49 13.58 -18.85
N PRO A 30 -9.25 14.06 -19.85
CA PRO A 30 -10.49 14.82 -19.63
C PRO A 30 -11.61 14.03 -18.92
N GLY A 31 -11.57 12.69 -18.98
CA GLY A 31 -12.53 11.83 -18.27
C GLY A 31 -12.12 11.45 -16.84
N LYS A 32 -10.94 11.89 -16.38
CA LYS A 32 -10.41 11.54 -15.07
C LYS A 32 -10.60 12.68 -14.08
N LYS A 33 -11.06 12.38 -12.87
CA LYS A 33 -11.22 13.41 -11.84
C LYS A 33 -9.86 13.78 -11.26
N CYS A 34 -9.53 15.07 -11.20
CA CYS A 34 -8.37 15.57 -10.48
C CYS A 34 -8.82 16.45 -9.31
N VAL A 35 -8.34 16.19 -8.10
CA VAL A 35 -8.72 16.91 -6.88
C VAL A 35 -7.46 17.44 -6.21
N VAL A 36 -7.46 18.73 -5.88
CA VAL A 36 -6.44 19.34 -5.03
C VAL A 36 -6.94 19.40 -3.61
N VAL A 37 -6.16 18.86 -2.67
CA VAL A 37 -6.36 18.95 -1.23
C VAL A 37 -5.31 19.91 -0.69
N ASN A 38 -5.74 21.02 -0.09
CA ASN A 38 -4.83 22.05 0.40
C ASN A 38 -5.23 22.57 1.79
N ASP A 39 -4.33 23.34 2.40
CA ASP A 39 -4.51 23.87 3.76
C ASP A 39 -5.70 24.84 3.86
N GLU A 40 -5.94 25.63 2.81
CA GLU A 40 -6.98 26.68 2.76
C GLU A 40 -8.41 26.13 2.78
N GLN A 41 -8.58 24.84 2.44
CA GLN A 41 -9.86 24.14 2.58
C GLN A 41 -10.18 23.77 4.04
N PHE A 42 -9.25 23.91 4.98
CA PHE A 42 -9.51 23.63 6.39
C PHE A 42 -10.28 24.79 7.02
N THR A 43 -11.43 24.48 7.64
CA THR A 43 -12.29 25.49 8.25
C THR A 43 -11.55 26.27 9.34
N GLY A 44 -11.49 27.60 9.21
CA GLY A 44 -10.77 28.45 10.15
C GLY A 44 -9.25 28.40 9.99
N PHE A 45 -8.75 27.97 8.82
CA PHE A 45 -7.32 27.98 8.55
C PHE A 45 -6.76 29.40 8.56
N GLU A 46 -5.89 29.64 9.52
CA GLU A 46 -5.06 30.85 9.61
C GLU A 46 -3.62 30.41 9.89
N ARG A 47 -2.67 30.87 9.08
CA ARG A 47 -1.28 30.36 9.08
C ARG A 47 -0.62 30.49 10.45
N GLU A 48 -0.70 31.68 11.04
CA GLU A 48 -0.08 31.96 12.34
C GLU A 48 -0.71 31.13 13.46
N TYR A 49 -2.04 31.07 13.52
CA TYR A 49 -2.75 30.25 14.50
C TYR A 49 -2.51 28.75 14.33
N THR A 50 -2.48 28.27 13.08
CA THR A 50 -2.41 26.84 12.78
C THR A 50 -1.02 26.27 13.02
N TYR A 51 0.04 26.99 12.62
CA TYR A 51 1.41 26.50 12.70
C TYR A 51 2.19 26.95 13.96
N SER A 52 1.59 27.76 14.82
CA SER A 52 2.18 28.14 16.11
C SER A 52 2.03 27.07 17.20
N SER A 53 1.15 26.08 17.00
CA SER A 53 0.88 25.02 17.97
C SER A 53 0.89 23.63 17.32
N SER A 54 1.65 22.71 17.90
CA SER A 54 1.73 21.32 17.46
C SER A 54 0.37 20.60 17.48
N HIS A 55 -0.56 21.03 18.36
CA HIS A 55 -1.93 20.52 18.41
C HIS A 55 -2.71 20.93 17.16
N ASN A 56 -2.66 22.20 16.79
CA ASN A 56 -3.38 22.73 15.63
C ASN A 56 -2.82 22.13 14.33
N GLU A 57 -1.50 21.98 14.23
CA GLU A 57 -0.88 21.30 13.10
C GLU A 57 -1.25 19.84 12.99
N LYS A 58 -1.39 19.15 14.12
CA LYS A 58 -1.88 17.76 14.14
C LYS A 58 -3.32 17.69 13.62
N ASN A 59 -4.17 18.65 13.99
CA ASN A 59 -5.55 18.72 13.51
C ASN A 59 -5.61 19.00 11.99
N LEU A 60 -4.81 19.95 11.48
CA LEU A 60 -4.68 20.20 10.04
C LEU A 60 -4.22 18.95 9.29
N ARG A 61 -3.16 18.28 9.77
CA ARG A 61 -2.64 17.05 9.15
C ARG A 61 -3.68 15.92 9.14
N ALA A 62 -4.44 15.76 10.23
CA ALA A 62 -5.52 14.79 10.32
C ALA A 62 -6.64 15.11 9.32
N TYR A 63 -7.01 16.38 9.19
CA TYR A 63 -7.99 16.85 8.20
C TYR A 63 -7.53 16.54 6.77
N LEU A 64 -6.34 17.00 6.37
CA LEU A 64 -5.79 16.78 5.04
C LEU A 64 -5.71 15.28 4.70
N LYS A 65 -5.27 14.46 5.67
CA LYS A 65 -5.24 13.00 5.51
C LYS A 65 -6.63 12.42 5.30
N SER A 66 -7.64 12.90 6.03
CA SER A 66 -9.03 12.46 5.84
C SER A 66 -9.57 12.85 4.47
N GLN A 67 -9.22 14.03 3.94
CA GLN A 67 -9.61 14.45 2.60
C GLN A 67 -8.92 13.61 1.52
N VAL A 68 -7.65 13.27 1.71
CA VAL A 68 -6.94 12.33 0.83
C VAL A 68 -7.63 10.98 0.85
N GLN A 69 -7.89 10.39 2.02
CA GLN A 69 -8.58 9.10 2.15
C GLN A 69 -9.97 9.09 1.49
N LYS A 70 -10.71 10.20 1.60
CA LYS A 70 -12.04 10.35 1.00
C LYS A 70 -12.00 10.36 -0.53
N HIS A 71 -11.01 11.03 -1.12
CA HIS A 71 -10.94 11.22 -2.58
C HIS A 71 -10.13 10.15 -3.31
N LEU A 72 -9.21 9.48 -2.61
CA LEU A 72 -8.31 8.51 -3.22
C LEU A 72 -9.08 7.24 -3.60
N ASN A 73 -9.24 7.03 -4.90
CA ASN A 73 -9.90 5.85 -5.46
C ASN A 73 -9.25 5.48 -6.80
N LYS A 74 -9.77 4.44 -7.47
CA LYS A 74 -9.23 4.00 -8.77
C LYS A 74 -9.40 5.04 -9.87
N ASP A 75 -10.28 6.02 -9.70
CA ASP A 75 -10.73 6.94 -10.74
C ASP A 75 -10.45 8.44 -10.49
N THR A 76 -9.75 8.79 -9.40
CA THR A 76 -9.42 10.17 -9.02
C THR A 76 -7.93 10.36 -8.72
N LEU A 77 -7.26 11.30 -9.42
CA LEU A 77 -5.93 11.81 -9.06
C LEU A 77 -6.09 12.81 -7.91
N VAL A 78 -5.36 12.59 -6.83
CA VAL A 78 -5.35 13.51 -5.68
C VAL A 78 -3.98 14.19 -5.61
N ILE A 79 -3.95 15.51 -5.56
CA ILE A 79 -2.74 16.32 -5.38
C ILE A 79 -2.82 16.98 -4.00
N VAL A 80 -1.82 16.76 -3.14
CA VAL A 80 -1.76 17.35 -1.81
C VAL A 80 -0.84 18.57 -1.84
N ASP A 81 -1.43 19.76 -1.88
CA ASP A 81 -0.74 21.04 -1.82
C ASP A 81 -0.74 21.58 -0.38
N SER A 82 0.25 21.15 0.38
CA SER A 82 0.49 21.57 1.76
C SER A 82 2.00 21.62 2.00
N LEU A 83 2.44 22.04 3.18
CA LEU A 83 3.86 22.00 3.54
C LEU A 83 4.44 20.58 3.46
N ASN A 84 3.69 19.57 3.93
CA ASN A 84 4.11 18.17 3.98
C ASN A 84 5.54 17.99 4.54
N TYR A 85 5.90 18.84 5.51
CA TYR A 85 7.29 19.13 5.85
C TYR A 85 7.95 18.12 6.76
N ILE A 86 7.17 17.28 7.46
CA ILE A 86 7.69 16.19 8.29
C ILE A 86 7.59 14.86 7.56
N LYS A 87 8.66 14.08 7.65
CA LYS A 87 8.79 12.71 7.14
C LYS A 87 7.70 11.80 7.68
N GLY A 88 7.38 11.92 8.97
CA GLY A 88 6.33 11.11 9.60
C GLY A 88 4.97 11.28 8.92
N TYR A 89 4.64 12.49 8.47
CA TYR A 89 3.37 12.76 7.80
C TYR A 89 3.36 12.27 6.34
N ARG A 90 4.47 12.43 5.61
CA ARG A 90 4.60 11.83 4.26
C ARG A 90 4.47 10.31 4.31
N TYR A 91 5.04 9.67 5.34
CA TYR A 91 4.85 8.24 5.60
C TYR A 91 3.38 7.87 5.86
N GLU A 92 2.64 8.68 6.62
CA GLU A 92 1.21 8.46 6.84
C GLU A 92 0.40 8.54 5.53
N LEU A 93 0.69 9.53 4.67
CA LEU A 93 0.06 9.64 3.35
C LEU A 93 0.40 8.45 2.45
N TYR A 94 1.66 8.01 2.45
CA TYR A 94 2.06 6.78 1.76
C TYR A 94 1.31 5.54 2.28
N CYS A 95 1.08 5.42 3.59
CA CYS A 95 0.26 4.32 4.12
C CYS A 95 -1.17 4.35 3.56
N VAL A 96 -1.73 5.53 3.33
CA VAL A 96 -3.06 5.66 2.69
C VAL A 96 -3.04 5.12 1.26
N THR A 97 -1.98 5.40 0.48
CA THR A 97 -1.86 4.89 -0.90
C THR A 97 -1.68 3.37 -0.95
N LYS A 98 -0.93 2.80 0.00
CA LYS A 98 -0.83 1.35 0.18
C LYS A 98 -2.19 0.70 0.46
N SER A 99 -2.99 1.30 1.35
CA SER A 99 -4.33 0.80 1.66
C SER A 99 -5.27 0.91 0.45
N ALA A 100 -5.18 1.99 -0.31
CA ALA A 100 -5.96 2.21 -1.53
C ALA A 100 -5.44 1.43 -2.75
N GLN A 101 -4.24 0.84 -2.66
CA GLN A 101 -3.54 0.20 -3.78
C GLN A 101 -3.39 1.13 -4.98
N THR A 102 -2.99 2.37 -4.71
CA THR A 102 -2.77 3.39 -5.74
C THR A 102 -1.31 3.83 -5.76
N PRO A 103 -0.73 4.12 -6.94
CA PRO A 103 0.61 4.69 -7.02
C PRO A 103 0.69 6.06 -6.35
N HIS A 104 1.90 6.47 -5.99
CA HIS A 104 2.16 7.82 -5.48
C HIS A 104 3.48 8.36 -6.02
N CYS A 105 3.67 9.66 -5.89
CA CYS A 105 4.99 10.29 -6.03
C CYS A 105 5.11 11.49 -5.09
N VAL A 106 6.36 11.91 -4.83
CA VAL A 106 6.66 13.14 -4.09
C VAL A 106 7.28 14.14 -5.04
N ILE A 107 6.79 15.38 -5.01
CA ILE A 107 7.35 16.52 -5.74
C ILE A 107 7.94 17.48 -4.70
N TRP A 108 9.26 17.63 -4.74
CA TRP A 108 9.99 18.52 -3.87
C TRP A 108 10.30 19.83 -4.59
N CYS A 109 9.67 20.91 -4.11
CA CYS A 109 10.00 22.27 -4.51
C CYS A 109 11.22 22.72 -3.69
N ASP A 110 12.39 22.47 -4.25
CA ASP A 110 13.68 22.80 -3.66
C ASP A 110 14.02 24.26 -3.93
N ILE A 111 14.45 24.95 -2.87
CA ILE A 111 14.77 26.37 -2.89
C ILE A 111 15.68 26.72 -1.72
N ALA A 112 16.63 27.62 -1.95
CA ALA A 112 17.43 28.20 -0.88
C ALA A 112 16.55 28.93 0.16
N LYS A 113 16.91 28.84 1.44
CA LYS A 113 16.16 29.44 2.55
C LYS A 113 16.01 30.94 2.36
N GLU A 114 17.09 31.60 1.97
CA GLU A 114 17.17 33.05 1.76
C GLU A 114 16.19 33.48 0.67
N LYS A 115 16.11 32.71 -0.43
CA LYS A 115 15.19 33.02 -1.53
C LYS A 115 13.73 32.80 -1.14
N ALA A 116 13.44 31.75 -0.37
CA ALA A 116 12.09 31.54 0.16
C ALA A 116 11.64 32.70 1.08
N LEU A 117 12.54 33.21 1.92
CA LEU A 117 12.28 34.39 2.78
C LEU A 117 12.01 35.65 1.95
N GLU A 118 12.82 35.91 0.92
CA GLU A 118 12.61 37.03 -0.02
C GLU A 118 11.22 36.96 -0.68
N LEU A 119 10.84 35.79 -1.19
CA LEU A 119 9.53 35.57 -1.82
C LEU A 119 8.36 35.67 -0.85
N ASN A 120 8.59 35.38 0.43
CA ASN A 120 7.58 35.58 1.46
C ASN A 120 7.34 37.06 1.72
N LEU A 121 8.38 37.88 1.70
CA LEU A 121 8.28 39.34 1.87
C LEU A 121 7.63 40.02 0.66
N SER A 122 7.83 39.48 -0.55
CA SER A 122 7.27 40.04 -1.78
C SER A 122 5.80 39.68 -2.02
N LYS A 123 5.20 38.82 -1.19
CA LYS A 123 3.78 38.47 -1.30
C LYS A 123 2.92 39.64 -0.83
N GLU A 124 1.77 39.82 -1.47
CA GLU A 124 0.75 40.79 -1.02
C GLU A 124 -0.15 40.19 0.07
N ASN A 125 -0.45 38.88 -0.03
CA ASN A 125 -1.30 38.15 0.90
C ASN A 125 -0.72 36.77 1.23
N GLY A 126 -1.07 36.22 2.39
CA GLY A 126 -0.67 34.87 2.80
C GLY A 126 0.82 34.73 3.15
N GLN A 127 1.44 35.82 3.59
CA GLN A 127 2.78 35.84 4.16
C GLN A 127 2.80 35.06 5.47
N TYR A 128 3.94 34.43 5.75
CA TYR A 128 4.26 33.91 7.07
C TYR A 128 5.00 35.01 7.86
N SER A 129 4.78 35.10 9.17
CA SER A 129 5.65 35.92 10.00
C SER A 129 7.10 35.41 9.91
N GLU A 130 8.08 36.29 10.00
CA GLU A 130 9.50 35.91 9.92
C GLU A 130 9.86 34.83 10.96
N LYS A 131 9.32 35.00 12.19
CA LYS A 131 9.47 34.02 13.27
C LYS A 131 8.93 32.65 12.85
N LEU A 132 7.66 32.59 12.40
CA LEU A 132 7.02 31.34 12.02
C LEU A 132 7.73 30.67 10.84
N MET A 133 8.16 31.47 9.85
CA MET A 133 8.86 30.96 8.68
C MET A 133 10.17 30.26 9.06
N ASN A 134 10.97 30.88 9.91
CA ASN A 134 12.21 30.30 10.43
C ASN A 134 11.93 29.02 11.24
N GLU A 135 10.91 29.03 12.11
CA GLU A 135 10.51 27.84 12.87
C GLU A 135 10.05 26.68 11.97
N LEU A 136 9.31 26.95 10.89
CA LEU A 136 8.89 25.94 9.92
C LEU A 136 10.08 25.39 9.12
N MET A 137 11.02 26.24 8.71
CA MET A 137 12.24 25.81 8.00
C MET A 137 13.14 24.94 8.88
N MET A 138 13.26 25.26 10.18
CA MET A 138 14.04 24.46 11.13
C MET A 138 13.45 23.07 11.38
N ARG A 139 12.13 22.93 11.26
CA ARG A 139 11.41 21.65 11.42
C ARG A 139 11.30 20.85 10.12
N TYR A 140 11.70 21.41 8.99
CA TYR A 140 11.57 20.78 7.68
C TYR A 140 12.51 19.58 7.55
N GLU A 141 11.94 18.41 7.27
CA GLU A 141 12.68 17.18 6.99
C GLU A 141 12.64 16.92 5.49
N GLU A 142 13.75 17.17 4.81
CA GLU A 142 13.89 16.99 3.36
C GLU A 142 13.45 15.60 2.90
N PRO A 143 12.71 15.49 1.77
CA PRO A 143 12.32 14.22 1.22
C PRO A 143 13.54 13.46 0.70
N ASN A 144 13.55 12.13 0.92
CA ASN A 144 14.66 11.29 0.51
C ASN A 144 14.19 10.21 -0.48
N GLY A 145 14.60 10.33 -1.74
CA GLY A 145 14.20 9.40 -2.82
C GLY A 145 14.64 7.94 -2.61
N GLN A 146 15.54 7.65 -1.67
CA GLN A 146 15.88 6.28 -1.26
C GLN A 146 14.81 5.65 -0.33
N SER A 147 14.00 6.49 0.32
CA SER A 147 12.91 6.03 1.18
C SER A 147 11.69 5.65 0.36
N ARG A 148 11.10 4.49 0.65
CA ARG A 148 9.94 3.97 -0.10
C ARG A 148 8.72 4.90 -0.10
N TRP A 149 8.51 5.66 0.97
CA TRP A 149 7.39 6.61 1.08
C TRP A 149 7.63 7.92 0.34
N ASP A 150 8.90 8.28 0.07
CA ASP A 150 9.27 9.48 -0.68
C ASP A 150 9.61 9.16 -2.15
N SER A 151 9.71 7.88 -2.51
CA SER A 151 10.03 7.41 -3.87
C SER A 151 8.76 7.02 -4.65
N PRO A 152 8.65 7.37 -5.94
CA PRO A 152 9.55 8.20 -6.74
C PRO A 152 9.53 9.68 -6.31
N LEU A 153 10.72 10.29 -6.26
CA LEU A 153 10.95 11.69 -5.86
C LEU A 153 11.32 12.54 -7.09
N PHE A 154 10.60 13.64 -7.28
CA PHE A 154 10.84 14.63 -8.32
C PHE A 154 11.26 15.94 -7.68
N THR A 155 12.50 16.37 -7.88
CA THR A 155 13.02 17.63 -7.36
C THR A 155 12.92 18.72 -8.42
N VAL A 156 12.34 19.86 -8.07
CA VAL A 156 12.19 21.02 -8.95
C VAL A 156 12.66 22.28 -8.25
N GLN A 157 13.58 23.00 -8.91
CA GLN A 157 14.01 24.33 -8.48
C GLN A 157 12.95 25.38 -8.85
N ILE A 158 12.98 26.55 -8.22
CA ILE A 158 11.96 27.58 -8.46
C ILE A 158 11.87 28.03 -9.92
N ASP A 159 12.99 28.18 -10.62
CA ASP A 159 13.04 28.54 -12.04
C ASP A 159 13.07 27.32 -12.97
N GLY A 160 13.11 26.11 -12.40
CA GLY A 160 13.18 24.87 -13.14
C GLY A 160 11.84 24.49 -13.76
N GLU A 161 11.88 23.68 -14.82
CA GLU A 161 10.69 23.03 -15.36
C GLU A 161 10.41 21.74 -14.60
N LEU A 162 9.11 21.41 -14.49
CA LEU A 162 8.68 20.17 -13.85
C LEU A 162 8.57 19.09 -14.93
N ASP A 163 9.19 17.93 -14.72
CA ASP A 163 9.10 16.82 -15.65
C ASP A 163 7.72 16.14 -15.55
N LEU A 164 6.76 16.68 -16.31
CA LEU A 164 5.38 16.21 -16.31
C LEU A 164 5.22 14.84 -16.98
N GLU A 165 6.15 14.44 -17.84
CA GLU A 165 6.12 13.14 -18.52
C GLU A 165 6.55 12.02 -17.59
N ASP A 166 7.63 12.22 -16.84
CA ASP A 166 8.08 11.23 -15.87
C ASP A 166 7.13 11.15 -14.67
N ILE A 167 6.54 12.27 -14.23
CA ILE A 167 5.49 12.25 -13.21
C ILE A 167 4.27 11.48 -13.70
N ASP A 168 3.83 11.66 -14.94
CA ASP A 168 2.74 10.88 -15.54
C ASP A 168 3.08 9.38 -15.58
N CYS A 169 4.32 9.04 -15.93
CA CYS A 169 4.80 7.66 -15.92
C CYS A 169 4.75 7.05 -14.50
N ALA A 170 5.28 7.76 -13.51
CA ALA A 170 5.26 7.35 -12.11
C ALA A 170 3.84 7.18 -11.56
N LEU A 171 2.91 8.05 -11.96
CA LEU A 171 1.55 8.05 -11.44
C LEU A 171 0.65 7.01 -12.13
N PHE A 172 0.77 6.83 -13.45
CA PHE A 172 -0.19 6.04 -14.23
C PHE A 172 0.37 4.76 -14.86
N LYS A 173 1.69 4.65 -15.03
CA LYS A 173 2.34 3.48 -15.66
C LYS A 173 3.05 2.58 -14.64
N SER A 174 3.26 3.04 -13.42
CA SER A 174 3.90 2.25 -12.35
C SER A 174 2.94 1.27 -11.67
N LYS A 175 3.51 0.19 -11.10
CA LYS A 175 2.74 -0.75 -10.27
C LYS A 175 2.48 -0.12 -8.90
N ALA A 176 1.23 -0.18 -8.45
CA ALA A 176 0.85 0.26 -7.12
C ALA A 176 1.60 -0.52 -6.01
N PRO A 177 1.89 0.13 -4.86
CA PRO A 177 2.56 -0.54 -3.76
C PRO A 177 1.67 -1.67 -3.19
N PRO A 178 2.25 -2.81 -2.79
CA PRO A 178 1.47 -3.92 -2.26
C PRO A 178 0.82 -3.54 -0.91
N PRO A 179 -0.44 -3.96 -0.68
CA PRO A 179 -1.12 -3.66 0.57
C PRO A 179 -0.41 -4.34 1.75
N ASN A 180 -0.55 -3.77 2.95
CA ASN A 180 -0.07 -4.45 4.16
C ASN A 180 -0.93 -5.69 4.41
N LEU A 181 -0.29 -6.87 4.45
CA LEU A 181 -0.98 -8.16 4.63
C LEU A 181 -1.81 -8.22 5.93
N SER A 182 -1.39 -7.50 6.98
CA SER A 182 -2.12 -7.40 8.26
C SER A 182 -3.45 -6.64 8.16
N THR A 183 -3.62 -5.81 7.12
CA THR A 183 -4.84 -5.00 6.88
C THR A 183 -5.68 -5.51 5.71
N VAL A 184 -5.21 -6.53 5.00
CA VAL A 184 -6.00 -7.18 3.95
C VAL A 184 -7.06 -8.03 4.65
N ALA A 185 -8.33 -7.72 4.41
CA ALA A 185 -9.43 -8.56 4.87
C ALA A 185 -9.18 -9.99 4.36
N GLN A 186 -9.10 -10.95 5.28
CA GLN A 186 -8.98 -12.34 4.87
C GLN A 186 -10.20 -12.69 4.00
N PRO A 187 -10.01 -13.38 2.88
CA PRO A 187 -11.14 -13.84 2.08
C PRO A 187 -12.05 -14.66 3.00
N LEU A 188 -13.34 -14.32 3.02
CA LEU A 188 -14.35 -15.06 3.78
C LEU A 188 -14.26 -16.53 3.37
N GLN A 189 -13.73 -17.37 4.24
CA GLN A 189 -13.72 -18.81 4.02
C GLN A 189 -15.17 -19.29 4.09
N ALA A 190 -15.54 -20.27 3.26
CA ALA A 190 -16.81 -20.96 3.41
C ALA A 190 -16.92 -21.48 4.86
N THR A 191 -18.07 -21.31 5.48
CA THR A 191 -18.32 -21.61 6.91
C THR A 191 -17.88 -23.01 7.33
N ASP A 192 -17.85 -23.96 6.39
CA ASP A 192 -17.55 -25.37 6.64
C ASP A 192 -16.17 -25.82 6.15
N PHE A 193 -15.34 -24.94 5.57
CA PHE A 193 -14.08 -25.33 4.91
C PHE A 193 -13.11 -26.06 5.85
N MET A 194 -12.94 -25.57 7.09
CA MET A 194 -12.03 -26.19 8.06
C MET A 194 -12.52 -27.57 8.50
N TYR A 195 -13.83 -27.76 8.59
CA TYR A 195 -14.44 -29.04 8.92
C TYR A 195 -14.26 -30.03 7.75
N GLU A 196 -14.52 -29.60 6.52
CA GLU A 196 -14.33 -30.41 5.31
C GLU A 196 -12.86 -30.82 5.12
N LEU A 197 -11.92 -29.89 5.32
CA LEU A 197 -10.49 -30.15 5.25
C LEU A 197 -10.06 -31.24 6.25
N ASP A 198 -10.52 -31.12 7.50
CA ASP A 198 -10.16 -32.10 8.53
C ASP A 198 -10.77 -33.48 8.24
N LYS A 199 -12.03 -33.51 7.79
CA LYS A 199 -12.74 -34.73 7.41
C LYS A 199 -12.04 -35.45 6.25
N VAL A 200 -11.81 -34.76 5.14
CA VAL A 200 -11.23 -35.33 3.91
C VAL A 200 -9.80 -35.83 4.15
N THR A 201 -8.97 -35.06 4.86
CA THR A 201 -7.59 -35.49 5.16
C THR A 201 -7.55 -36.69 6.10
N ASN A 202 -8.42 -36.75 7.11
CA ASN A 202 -8.55 -37.90 7.99
C ASN A 202 -9.00 -39.16 7.25
N GLU A 203 -10.03 -39.06 6.41
CA GLU A 203 -10.54 -40.18 5.60
C GLU A 203 -9.45 -40.72 4.67
N THR A 204 -8.68 -39.83 4.04
CA THR A 204 -7.55 -40.21 3.18
C THR A 204 -6.47 -40.97 3.95
N VAL A 205 -6.06 -40.46 5.12
CA VAL A 205 -5.05 -41.14 5.97
C VAL A 205 -5.55 -42.52 6.41
N LYS A 206 -6.80 -42.63 6.86
CA LYS A 206 -7.39 -43.91 7.27
C LYS A 206 -7.42 -44.91 6.12
N PHE A 207 -7.81 -44.45 4.93
CA PHE A 207 -7.87 -45.27 3.72
C PHE A 207 -6.50 -45.81 3.29
N ILE A 208 -5.46 -44.97 3.34
CA ILE A 208 -4.08 -45.40 3.02
C ILE A 208 -3.62 -46.47 4.02
N VAL A 209 -3.84 -46.23 5.32
CA VAL A 209 -3.41 -47.16 6.38
C VAL A 209 -4.14 -48.50 6.35
N SER A 210 -5.43 -48.53 5.97
CA SER A 210 -6.16 -49.79 5.81
C SER A 210 -5.72 -50.53 4.56
N THR A 211 -5.61 -49.83 3.43
CA THR A 211 -5.34 -50.45 2.12
C THR A 211 -3.90 -50.96 2.01
N GLN A 212 -2.93 -50.32 2.68
CA GLN A 212 -1.54 -50.77 2.64
C GLN A 212 -1.30 -52.12 3.33
N LYS A 213 -2.25 -52.64 4.14
CA LYS A 213 -2.10 -53.94 4.82
C LYS A 213 -2.20 -55.12 3.86
N ASP A 214 -2.99 -54.95 2.80
CA ASP A 214 -3.31 -56.00 1.83
C ASP A 214 -2.56 -55.80 0.49
N ARG A 215 -1.52 -54.96 0.49
CA ARG A 215 -0.78 -54.54 -0.71
C ARG A 215 0.71 -54.75 -0.55
N VAL A 216 1.38 -55.04 -1.65
CA VAL A 216 2.84 -55.23 -1.68
C VAL A 216 3.52 -53.91 -2.01
N ILE A 217 4.73 -53.72 -1.48
CA ILE A 217 5.59 -52.58 -1.83
C ILE A 217 5.78 -52.55 -3.35
N GLY A 218 5.53 -51.39 -3.97
CA GLY A 218 5.52 -51.18 -5.41
C GLY A 218 4.12 -51.01 -6.01
N ASP A 219 3.07 -51.45 -5.30
CA ASP A 219 1.68 -51.28 -5.75
C ASP A 219 1.22 -49.82 -5.71
N LYS A 220 0.23 -49.51 -6.55
CA LYS A 220 -0.46 -48.22 -6.53
C LYS A 220 -1.78 -48.30 -5.76
N ILE A 221 -1.93 -47.46 -4.74
CA ILE A 221 -3.15 -47.32 -3.95
C ILE A 221 -4.05 -46.26 -4.61
N LYS A 222 -5.22 -46.66 -5.09
CA LYS A 222 -6.25 -45.74 -5.63
C LYS A 222 -7.01 -45.08 -4.48
N VAL A 223 -6.69 -43.83 -4.18
CA VAL A 223 -7.35 -43.04 -3.13
C VAL A 223 -8.62 -42.39 -3.70
N PRO A 224 -9.79 -42.59 -3.06
CA PRO A 224 -11.06 -42.00 -3.50
C PRO A 224 -10.96 -40.48 -3.64
N ASN A 225 -11.50 -39.96 -4.75
CA ASN A 225 -11.57 -38.52 -5.04
C ASN A 225 -10.21 -37.77 -5.07
N ALA A 226 -9.08 -38.48 -5.11
CA ALA A 226 -7.75 -37.87 -5.05
C ALA A 226 -6.83 -38.30 -6.21
N GLY A 227 -6.66 -39.60 -6.43
CA GLY A 227 -5.69 -40.13 -7.41
C GLY A 227 -5.04 -41.44 -6.97
N GLU A 228 -3.87 -41.75 -7.52
CA GLU A 228 -3.08 -42.95 -7.20
C GLU A 228 -1.84 -42.57 -6.40
N LEU A 229 -1.56 -43.29 -5.30
CA LEU A 229 -0.34 -43.15 -4.52
C LEU A 229 0.54 -44.40 -4.68
N GLN A 230 1.80 -44.24 -5.05
CA GLN A 230 2.73 -45.36 -5.12
C GLN A 230 3.23 -45.75 -3.73
N LEU A 231 3.06 -47.02 -3.36
CA LEU A 231 3.51 -47.56 -2.08
C LEU A 231 5.00 -47.92 -2.14
N VAL A 232 5.88 -46.97 -1.82
CA VAL A 232 7.34 -47.20 -1.80
C VAL A 232 7.78 -47.93 -0.51
N ARG A 233 7.07 -47.70 0.60
CA ARG A 233 7.24 -48.37 1.89
C ARG A 233 5.91 -48.39 2.63
N HIS A 234 5.79 -49.17 3.70
CA HIS A 234 4.66 -49.03 4.62
C HIS A 234 4.80 -47.74 5.44
N TYR A 235 3.75 -46.93 5.45
CA TYR A 235 3.72 -45.66 6.16
C TYR A 235 3.03 -45.82 7.52
N SER A 236 3.64 -45.27 8.57
CA SER A 236 3.03 -45.33 9.89
C SER A 236 1.88 -44.32 10.04
N LEU A 237 0.89 -44.62 10.88
CA LEU A 237 -0.20 -43.69 11.19
C LEU A 237 0.33 -42.38 11.80
N ALA A 238 1.41 -42.45 12.58
CA ALA A 238 2.02 -41.28 13.21
C ALA A 238 2.68 -40.34 12.17
N GLU A 239 3.36 -40.90 11.17
CA GLU A 239 3.99 -40.18 10.08
C GLU A 239 2.95 -39.47 9.19
N LEU A 240 1.93 -40.19 8.75
CA LEU A 240 0.85 -39.61 7.94
C LEU A 240 0.09 -38.51 8.69
N ASN A 241 -0.15 -38.68 10.01
CA ASN A 241 -0.75 -37.62 10.82
C ASN A 241 0.18 -36.42 11.04
N LYS A 242 1.50 -36.62 11.06
CA LYS A 242 2.46 -35.52 11.11
C LYS A 242 2.37 -34.67 9.83
N ILE A 243 2.37 -35.30 8.67
CA ILE A 243 2.25 -34.61 7.37
C ILE A 243 0.88 -33.94 7.23
N ARG A 244 -0.20 -34.59 7.69
CA ARG A 244 -1.54 -33.98 7.76
C ARG A 244 -1.55 -32.68 8.57
N ARG A 245 -0.94 -32.64 9.76
CA ARG A 245 -0.86 -31.41 10.56
C ARG A 245 -0.09 -30.29 9.86
N GLN A 246 0.99 -30.64 9.15
CA GLN A 246 1.75 -29.68 8.34
C GLN A 246 0.90 -29.14 7.20
N PHE A 247 0.18 -30.00 6.50
CA PHE A 247 -0.73 -29.61 5.42
C PHE A 247 -1.87 -28.71 5.89
N ILE A 248 -2.49 -29.01 7.04
CA ILE A 248 -3.54 -28.16 7.62
C ILE A 248 -2.99 -26.77 7.95
N THR A 249 -1.79 -26.69 8.54
CA THR A 249 -1.13 -25.42 8.84
C THR A 249 -0.82 -24.62 7.57
N TYR A 250 -0.32 -25.30 6.54
CA TYR A 250 -0.04 -24.71 5.24
C TYR A 250 -1.31 -24.16 4.57
N THR A 251 -2.40 -24.92 4.61
CA THR A 251 -3.70 -24.56 4.01
C THR A 251 -4.38 -23.40 4.76
N LYS A 252 -4.14 -23.26 6.06
CA LYS A 252 -4.57 -22.07 6.82
C LYS A 252 -3.91 -20.78 6.31
N MET A 253 -2.66 -20.85 5.87
CA MET A 253 -1.93 -19.72 5.30
C MET A 253 -2.24 -19.52 3.81
N ASN A 254 -2.61 -20.59 3.10
CA ASN A 254 -2.90 -20.60 1.66
C ASN A 254 -4.23 -21.34 1.41
N PRO A 255 -5.39 -20.69 1.65
CA PRO A 255 -6.68 -21.37 1.57
C PRO A 255 -7.00 -21.84 0.14
N ILE A 256 -7.38 -23.10 0.03
CA ILE A 256 -7.83 -23.71 -1.22
C ILE A 256 -9.31 -23.35 -1.40
N ARG A 257 -9.67 -22.76 -2.55
CA ARG A 257 -11.05 -22.28 -2.81
C ARG A 257 -12.04 -23.37 -3.23
N ASP A 258 -11.53 -24.51 -3.68
CA ASP A 258 -12.30 -25.60 -4.28
C ASP A 258 -12.23 -26.84 -3.38
N SER A 259 -13.32 -27.10 -2.65
CA SER A 259 -13.39 -28.22 -1.70
C SER A 259 -13.29 -29.59 -2.38
N ALA A 260 -13.71 -29.70 -3.65
CA ALA A 260 -13.62 -30.93 -4.43
C ALA A 260 -12.18 -31.36 -4.72
N LYS A 261 -11.23 -30.42 -4.69
CA LYS A 261 -9.79 -30.68 -4.94
C LYS A 261 -8.98 -30.98 -3.68
N LEU A 262 -9.58 -30.91 -2.49
CA LEU A 262 -8.86 -31.06 -1.23
C LEU A 262 -8.15 -32.41 -1.13
N ALA A 263 -8.82 -33.50 -1.52
CA ALA A 263 -8.26 -34.83 -1.47
C ALA A 263 -7.08 -34.97 -2.45
N THR A 264 -7.21 -34.43 -3.68
CA THR A 264 -6.15 -34.42 -4.70
C THR A 264 -4.92 -33.63 -4.25
N VAL A 265 -5.12 -32.42 -3.73
CA VAL A 265 -4.02 -31.55 -3.29
C VAL A 265 -3.32 -32.14 -2.07
N PHE A 266 -4.07 -32.74 -1.14
CA PHE A 266 -3.49 -33.44 -0.01
C PHE A 266 -2.67 -34.65 -0.44
N LEU A 267 -3.15 -35.44 -1.43
CA LEU A 267 -2.41 -36.58 -1.96
C LEU A 267 -1.08 -36.14 -2.61
N GLN A 268 -1.10 -35.08 -3.43
CA GLN A 268 0.12 -34.51 -4.00
C GLN A 268 1.09 -33.99 -2.94
N TYR A 269 0.57 -33.44 -1.84
CA TYR A 269 1.39 -33.00 -0.71
C TYR A 269 2.03 -34.19 0.02
N LEU A 270 1.28 -35.28 0.21
CA LEU A 270 1.78 -36.54 0.75
C LEU A 270 2.90 -37.10 -0.14
N GLU A 271 2.69 -37.21 -1.45
CA GLU A 271 3.70 -37.72 -2.40
C GLU A 271 5.02 -36.94 -2.36
N LYS A 272 4.95 -35.63 -2.17
CA LYS A 272 6.16 -34.78 -2.08
C LYS A 272 6.84 -34.83 -0.72
N SER A 273 6.12 -35.23 0.33
CA SER A 273 6.58 -35.17 1.73
C SER A 273 7.01 -36.52 2.29
N LEU A 274 6.65 -37.63 1.61
CA LEU A 274 6.99 -39.01 1.95
C LEU A 274 8.32 -39.44 1.33
#